data_AF-A0AAU1RFQ0-F1
#
_entry.id   AF-A0AAU1RFQ0-F1
#
_cell.length_a   1.000
_cell.length_b   1.000
_cell.length_c   1.000
_cell.angle_alpha   90.00
_cell.angle_beta   90.00
_cell.angle_gamma   90.00
#
_symmetry.space_group_name_H-M   'P 1'
#
loop_
_entity.id
_entity.type
_entity.pdbx_description
1 polymer ?
#
loop_
_entity_poly.entity_id
_entity_poly.type
_entity_poly.pdbx_seq_one_letter_code
_entity_poly.pdbx_strand_id
1 'polypeptide(L)'
;MAKWTAKHEAPEPLEGPVVATVTGGTIIWFAMFLVQLPFYGWFADQGMLWWVWTCAAGGFLGLIGIWYVRGRDAALKRHAAQRAAEAAQAEPGPQADQ
;
A
#
# COMPACT_ATOMS: atom_id res chain seq x y z
N MET A 1 30.51 -29.11 -8.56
CA MET A 1 29.77 -27.87 -8.28
C MET A 1 28.41 -28.26 -7.71
N ALA A 2 28.19 -28.04 -6.42
CA ALA A 2 27.02 -28.54 -5.71
C ALA A 2 25.76 -27.75 -6.10
N LYS A 3 24.72 -28.48 -6.50
CA LYS A 3 23.37 -28.01 -6.82
C LYS A 3 22.73 -27.33 -5.60
N TRP A 4 22.45 -26.03 -5.69
CA TRP A 4 21.65 -25.32 -4.69
C TRP A 4 20.20 -25.80 -4.81
N THR A 5 19.67 -26.42 -3.75
CA THR A 5 18.30 -26.92 -3.68
C THR A 5 17.55 -26.03 -2.69
N ALA A 6 16.63 -25.19 -3.18
CA ALA A 6 15.81 -24.32 -2.35
C ALA A 6 14.94 -25.18 -1.41
N LYS A 7 15.29 -25.21 -0.12
CA LYS A 7 14.69 -26.11 0.90
C LYS A 7 13.51 -25.47 1.65
N HIS A 8 13.00 -24.33 1.20
CA HIS A 8 11.86 -23.65 1.81
C HIS A 8 10.75 -23.52 0.76
N GLU A 9 9.66 -24.27 0.94
CA GLU A 9 8.39 -23.98 0.30
C GLU A 9 8.04 -22.53 0.70
N ALA A 10 7.76 -21.68 -0.29
CA ALA A 10 7.53 -20.27 -0.03
C ALA A 10 6.40 -20.16 1.00
N PRO A 11 6.63 -19.57 2.19
CA PRO A 11 5.59 -19.41 3.18
C PRO A 11 4.41 -18.70 2.53
N GLU A 12 3.17 -19.07 2.91
CA GLU A 12 1.96 -18.43 2.38
C GLU A 12 2.18 -16.92 2.29
N PRO A 13 1.79 -16.27 1.18
CA PRO A 13 2.04 -14.85 0.98
C PRO A 13 1.62 -14.13 2.24
N LEU A 14 2.60 -13.53 2.93
CA LEU A 14 2.32 -12.66 4.05
C LEU A 14 1.51 -11.51 3.46
N GLU A 15 0.18 -11.61 3.52
CA GLU A 15 -0.78 -10.53 3.30
C GLU A 15 -0.68 -9.57 4.48
N GLY A 16 0.54 -9.15 4.82
CA GLY A 16 0.76 -8.01 5.70
C GLY A 16 0.05 -6.81 5.08
N PRO A 17 -0.45 -5.86 5.87
CA PRO A 17 -1.19 -4.71 5.37
C PRO A 17 -0.24 -3.75 4.62
N VAL A 18 0.18 -4.12 3.41
CA VAL A 18 1.08 -3.35 2.54
C VAL A 18 0.50 -1.97 2.30
N VAL A 19 -0.83 -1.88 2.19
CA VAL A 19 -1.56 -0.62 2.11
C VAL A 19 -1.29 0.27 3.31
N ALA A 20 -1.36 -0.27 4.53
CA ALA A 20 -1.12 0.49 5.75
C ALA A 20 0.34 0.92 5.87
N THR A 21 1.29 0.06 5.51
CA THR A 21 2.73 0.39 5.57
C THR A 21 3.11 1.47 4.56
N VAL A 22 2.67 1.33 3.30
CA VAL A 22 2.92 2.34 2.26
C VAL A 22 2.25 3.66 2.62
N THR A 23 1.03 3.63 3.13
CA THR A 23 0.32 4.83 3.57
C THR A 23 1.02 5.49 4.76
N GLY A 24 1.40 4.72 5.78
CA GLY A 24 2.09 5.23 6.97
C GLY A 24 3.44 5.85 6.63
N GLY A 25 4.26 5.17 5.84
CA GLY A 25 5.54 5.72 5.36
C GLY A 25 5.37 7.01 4.57
N THR A 26 4.36 7.07 3.69
CA THR A 26 4.04 8.28 2.92
C THR A 26 3.62 9.43 3.81
N ILE A 27 2.74 9.19 4.79
CA ILE A 27 2.26 10.23 5.72
C ILE A 27 3.43 10.80 6.51
N ILE A 28 4.32 9.96 7.03
CA ILE A 28 5.50 10.40 7.80
C ILE A 28 6.40 11.29 6.93
N TRP A 29 6.77 10.83 5.73
CA TRP A 29 7.62 11.60 4.82
C TRP A 29 6.98 12.92 4.37
N PHE A 30 5.68 12.90 4.06
CA PHE A 30 4.94 14.09 3.65
C PHE A 30 4.78 15.09 4.80
N ALA A 31 4.47 14.62 6.02
CA ALA A 31 4.40 15.46 7.20
C ALA A 31 5.76 16.10 7.51
N MET A 32 6.85 15.33 7.42
CA MET A 32 8.20 15.89 7.57
C MET A 32 8.53 16.94 6.49
N PHE A 33 8.07 16.77 5.25
CA PHE A 33 8.20 17.82 4.23
C PHE A 33 7.43 19.09 4.62
N LEU A 34 6.17 18.97 5.04
CA LEU A 34 5.34 20.11 5.45
C LEU A 34 5.92 20.88 6.63
N VAL A 35 6.43 20.18 7.64
CA VAL A 35 7.08 20.80 8.81
C VAL A 35 8.33 21.57 8.40
N GLN A 36 9.05 21.15 7.36
CA GLN A 36 10.27 21.83 6.90
C GLN A 36 9.98 23.10 6.08
N LEU A 37 8.84 23.21 5.39
CA LEU A 37 8.49 24.39 4.57
C LEU A 37 8.57 25.74 5.30
N PRO A 38 8.02 25.92 6.52
CA PRO A 38 8.18 27.19 7.24
C PRO A 38 9.63 27.49 7.64
N PHE A 39 10.50 26.46 7.69
CA PHE A 39 11.92 26.59 8.00
C PHE A 39 12.80 26.51 6.74
N TYR A 40 12.23 26.61 5.54
CA TYR A 40 12.98 26.41 4.29
C TYR A 40 14.18 27.35 4.17
N GLY A 41 14.04 28.62 4.57
CA GLY A 41 15.14 29.59 4.58
C GLY A 41 16.31 29.14 5.46
N TRP A 42 16.03 28.63 6.66
CA TRP A 42 17.07 28.11 7.56
C TRP A 42 17.78 26.89 6.97
N PHE A 43 17.05 25.97 6.34
CA PHE A 43 17.65 24.82 5.64
C PHE A 43 18.50 25.24 4.44
N ALA A 44 18.11 26.31 3.73
CA ALA A 44 18.89 26.88 2.64
C ALA A 44 20.19 27.52 3.14
N ASP A 45 20.12 28.30 4.22
CA ASP A 45 21.27 28.96 4.82
C ASP A 45 22.29 27.96 5.40
N GLN A 46 21.82 26.80 5.89
CA GLN A 46 22.66 25.73 6.42
C GLN A 46 23.16 24.75 5.34
N GLY A 47 22.79 24.93 4.07
CA GLY A 47 23.18 24.03 2.97
C GLY A 47 22.53 22.64 3.05
N MET A 48 21.49 22.47 3.87
CA MET A 48 20.78 21.20 4.07
C MET A 48 19.57 21.03 3.15
N LEU A 49 19.49 21.81 2.07
CA LEU A 49 18.37 21.77 1.11
C LEU A 49 18.14 20.36 0.51
N TRP A 50 19.21 19.56 0.38
CA TRP A 50 19.18 18.15 0.00
C TRP A 50 18.19 17.32 0.84
N TRP A 51 18.06 17.63 2.14
CA TRP A 51 17.18 16.93 3.06
C TRP A 51 15.71 17.23 2.75
N VAL A 52 15.41 18.50 2.44
CA VAL A 52 14.08 18.94 2.00
C VAL A 52 13.68 18.25 0.71
N TRP A 53 14.58 18.18 -0.28
CA TRP A 53 14.34 17.48 -1.54
C TRP A 53 14.16 15.97 -1.36
N THR A 54 14.86 15.35 -0.41
CA THR A 54 14.66 13.94 -0.06
C THR A 54 13.24 13.70 0.49
N CYS A 55 12.78 14.55 1.41
CA CYS A 55 11.39 14.48 1.91
C CYS A 55 10.36 14.78 0.82
N ALA A 56 10.63 15.74 -0.05
CA ALA A 56 9.76 16.08 -1.17
C ALA A 56 9.62 14.88 -2.12
N ALA A 57 10.73 14.24 -2.49
CA ALA A 57 10.74 13.05 -3.32
C ALA A 57 10.02 11.87 -2.64
N GLY A 58 10.29 11.61 -1.36
CA GLY A 58 9.61 10.55 -0.59
C GLY A 58 8.10 10.77 -0.44
N GLY A 59 7.69 12.01 -0.15
CA GLY A 59 6.27 12.40 -0.06
C GLY A 59 5.56 12.33 -1.40
N PHE A 60 6.18 12.83 -2.48
CA PHE A 60 5.59 12.80 -3.82
C PHE A 60 5.48 11.38 -4.38
N LEU A 61 6.54 10.58 -4.24
CA LEU A 61 6.52 9.17 -4.63
C LEU A 61 5.52 8.37 -3.79
N GLY A 62 5.39 8.70 -2.51
CA GLY A 62 4.40 8.10 -1.62
C GLY A 62 2.95 8.41 -2.01
N LEU A 63 2.64 9.64 -2.41
CA LEU A 63 1.31 10.03 -2.90
C LEU A 63 0.90 9.21 -4.14
N ILE A 64 1.85 9.01 -5.07
CA ILE A 64 1.65 8.15 -6.25
C ILE A 64 1.43 6.69 -5.81
N GLY A 65 2.22 6.21 -4.83
CA GLY A 65 2.06 4.88 -4.25
C GLY A 65 0.68 4.65 -3.62
N ILE A 66 0.16 5.62 -2.86
CA ILE A 66 -1.19 5.55 -2.28
C ILE A 66 -2.26 5.45 -3.39
N TRP A 67 -2.13 6.22 -4.47
CA TRP A 67 -3.07 6.16 -5.58
C TRP A 67 -3.10 4.78 -6.24
N TYR A 68 -1.92 4.20 -6.49
CA TYR A 68 -1.77 2.87 -7.05
C TYR A 68 -2.37 1.77 -6.15
N VAL A 69 -2.08 1.82 -4.84
CA VAL A 69 -2.55 0.80 -3.91
C VAL A 69 -4.06 0.92 -3.66
N ARG A 70 -4.61 2.14 -3.56
CA ARG A 70 -6.07 2.34 -3.47
C ARG A 70 -6.79 1.83 -4.72
N GLY A 71 -6.21 2.02 -5.91
CA GLY A 71 -6.74 1.46 -7.16
C GLY A 71 -6.79 -0.06 -7.12
N ARG A 72 -5.74 -0.71 -6.61
CA ARG A 72 -5.69 -2.17 -6.43
C ARG A 72 -6.69 -2.69 -5.41
N ASP A 73 -6.78 -2.05 -4.24
CA ASP A 73 -7.72 -2.42 -3.17
C ASP A 73 -9.19 -2.31 -3.62
N ALA A 74 -9.50 -1.24 -4.39
CA ALA A 74 -10.82 -1.05 -4.96
C ALA A 74 -11.19 -2.15 -5.98
N ALA A 75 -10.24 -2.58 -6.82
CA ALA A 75 -10.48 -3.68 -7.76
C ALA A 75 -10.70 -5.02 -7.03
N LEU A 76 -9.89 -5.31 -6.01
CA LEU A 76 -10.01 -6.53 -5.19
C LEU A 76 -11.35 -6.59 -4.44
N LYS A 77 -11.78 -5.48 -3.81
CA LYS A 77 -13.09 -5.38 -3.15
C LYS A 77 -14.26 -5.61 -4.11
N ARG A 78 -14.16 -5.12 -5.35
CA ARG A 78 -15.21 -5.35 -6.38
C ARG A 78 -15.31 -6.83 -6.77
N HIS A 79 -14.18 -7.52 -6.97
CA HIS A 79 -14.18 -8.95 -7.25
C HIS A 79 -14.68 -9.79 -6.06
N ALA A 80 -14.32 -9.41 -4.82
CA ALA A 80 -14.82 -10.07 -3.63
C ALA A 80 -16.35 -9.92 -3.49
N ALA A 81 -16.90 -8.73 -3.75
CA ALA A 81 -18.34 -8.48 -3.74
C ALA A 81 -19.09 -9.28 -4.81
N GLN A 82 -18.52 -9.43 -6.01
CA GLN A 82 -19.10 -10.25 -7.08
C GLN A 82 -19.16 -11.73 -6.69
N ARG A 83 -18.06 -12.29 -6.15
CA ARG A 83 -18.07 -13.69 -5.67
C ARG A 83 -19.07 -13.92 -4.54
N ALA A 84 -19.23 -12.97 -3.62
CA ALA A 84 -20.23 -13.07 -2.56
C ALA A 84 -21.66 -13.06 -3.13
N ALA A 85 -21.92 -12.23 -4.15
CA ALA A 85 -23.22 -12.20 -4.83
C ALA A 85 -23.51 -13.48 -5.63
N GLU A 86 -22.51 -14.06 -6.29
CA GLU A 86 -22.62 -15.35 -6.98
C GLU A 86 -22.85 -16.51 -6.00
N ALA A 87 -22.14 -16.52 -4.87
CA ALA A 87 -22.35 -17.52 -3.82
C ALA A 87 -23.75 -17.44 -3.22
N ALA A 88 -24.27 -16.23 -2.98
CA ALA A 88 -25.64 -16.03 -2.49
C ALA A 88 -26.72 -16.42 -3.51
N GLN A 89 -26.41 -16.40 -4.82
CA GLN A 89 -27.30 -16.87 -5.88
C GLN A 89 -27.22 -18.39 -6.10
N ALA A 90 -26.08 -19.00 -5.74
CA ALA A 90 -25.83 -20.42 -5.89
C ALA A 90 -26.38 -21.26 -4.73
N GLU A 91 -26.77 -20.66 -3.59
CA GLU A 91 -27.54 -21.35 -2.56
C GLU A 91 -28.94 -21.69 -3.09
N PRO A 92 -29.26 -22.97 -3.36
CA PRO A 92 -30.61 -23.36 -3.74
C PRO A 92 -31.48 -23.15 -2.50
N GLY A 93 -32.53 -22.33 -2.64
CA GLY A 93 -33.50 -22.14 -1.56
C GLY A 93 -34.02 -23.50 -1.06
N PRO A 94 -34.36 -23.63 0.24
CA PRO A 94 -34.80 -24.90 0.82
C PRO A 94 -35.87 -25.48 -0.08
N GLN A 95 -35.57 -26.63 -0.68
CA GLN A 95 -36.52 -27.34 -1.52
C GLN A 95 -37.70 -27.69 -0.62
N ALA A 96 -38.76 -26.91 -0.73
CA ALA A 96 -39.99 -27.14 0.00
C ALA A 96 -40.51 -28.50 -0.46
N ASP A 97 -40.36 -29.49 0.40
CA ASP A 97 -40.97 -30.81 0.30
C ASP A 97 -42.45 -30.64 -0.10
N GLN A 98 -42.79 -31.19 -1.26
CA GLN A 98 -44.16 -31.37 -1.72
C GLN A 98 -44.41 -32.86 -1.93
#